data_AF-W2QCE9-F1
#
_entry.id   AF-W2QCE9-F1
#
_cell.length_a   1.000
_cell.length_b   1.000
_cell.length_c   1.000
_cell.angle_alpha   90.00
_cell.angle_beta   90.00
_cell.angle_gamma   90.00
#
_symmetry.space_group_name_H-M   'P 1'
#
loop_
_entity.id
_entity.type
_entity.pdbx_description
1 polymer ?
#
loop_
_entity_poly.entity_id
_entity_poly.type
_entity_poly.pdbx_seq_one_letter_code
_entity_poly.pdbx_strand_id
1 'polypeptide(L)' 'MYLLKMNTDGEIVGGEWLYDSNDKRPDFLWFTKGKPALTVFTSFGLSFANVTVLLQKATACLESRY' A
#
# COMPACT_ATOMS: atom_id res chain seq x y z
N MET A 1 6.18 7.14 20.02
CA MET A 1 6.09 8.61 19.95
C MET A 1 7.18 9.13 19.02
N TYR A 2 7.09 10.37 18.52
CA TYR A 2 8.15 11.01 17.74
C TYR A 2 8.16 12.52 17.96
N LEU A 3 9.31 13.16 17.70
CA LEU A 3 9.48 14.61 17.66
C LEU A 3 9.72 15.03 16.21
N LEU A 4 9.07 16.10 15.76
CA LEU A 4 9.32 16.69 14.45
C LEU A 4 10.20 17.93 14.60
N LYS A 5 11.20 18.06 13.72
CA LYS A 5 11.99 19.28 13.57
C LYS A 5 11.29 20.19 12.57
N MET A 6 11.01 21.43 12.96
CA MET A 6 10.39 22.44 12.11
C MET A 6 11.39 23.57 11.78
N ASN A 7 11.25 24.20 10.61
CA ASN A 7 11.95 25.45 10.29
C ASN A 7 11.16 26.67 10.84
N THR A 8 11.65 27.89 10.60
CA THR A 8 11.01 29.13 11.08
C THR A 8 9.64 29.39 10.47
N ASP A 9 9.38 28.80 9.31
CA ASP A 9 8.10 28.91 8.60
C ASP A 9 7.11 27.82 9.03
N GLY A 10 7.50 26.94 9.97
CA GLY A 10 6.66 25.86 10.49
C GLY A 10 6.63 24.59 9.63
N GLU A 11 7.50 24.48 8.64
CA GLU A 11 7.58 23.30 7.77
C GLU A 11 8.40 22.19 8.41
N ILE A 12 8.00 20.93 8.18
CA ILE A 12 8.69 19.75 8.71
C ILE A 12 9.97 19.52 7.89
N VAL A 13 11.12 19.54 8.57
CA VAL A 13 12.45 19.35 7.95
C VAL A 13 13.20 18.13 8.50
N GLY A 14 12.56 17.35 9.39
CA GLY A 14 13.12 16.13 9.95
C GLY A 14 12.34 15.65 11.16
N GLY A 15 12.85 14.63 11.85
CA GLY A 15 12.27 14.13 13.10
C GLY A 15 13.06 12.98 13.70
N GLU A 16 12.73 12.65 14.94
CA GLU A 16 13.38 11.58 15.73
C GLU A 16 12.31 10.71 16.40
N TRP A 17 12.54 9.41 16.45
CA TRP A 17 11.65 8.48 17.16
C TRP A 17 11.94 8.51 18.65
N LEU A 18 10.90 8.42 19.47
CA LEU A 18 11.01 8.51 20.93
C LEU A 18 10.31 7.36 21.63
N TYR A 19 10.84 7.03 22.82
CA TYR A 19 10.39 5.94 23.67
C TYR A 19 10.34 4.62 22.90
N ASP A 20 9.34 3.79 23.16
CA ASP A 20 9.11 2.52 22.49
C ASP A 20 9.10 2.57 20.96
N SER A 21 8.80 3.72 20.34
CA SER A 21 8.82 3.82 18.87
C SER A 21 10.22 3.89 18.28
N ASN A 22 11.26 4.05 19.11
CA ASN A 22 12.63 3.92 18.64
C ASN A 22 12.90 2.49 18.13
N ASP A 23 12.29 1.50 18.79
CA ASP A 23 12.40 0.09 18.41
C ASP A 23 11.16 -0.42 17.66
N LYS A 24 9.97 0.16 17.93
CA LYS A 24 8.68 -0.23 17.35
C LYS A 24 8.20 0.82 16.34
N ARG A 25 8.82 0.81 15.17
CA ARG A 25 8.44 1.65 14.00
C ARG A 25 8.33 0.79 12.74
N PRO A 26 7.58 1.24 11.72
CA PRO A 26 7.57 0.55 10.43
C PRO A 26 8.97 0.52 9.82
N ASP A 27 9.41 -0.63 9.35
CA ASP A 27 10.72 -0.77 8.68
C ASP A 27 10.75 -0.05 7.34
N PHE A 28 9.65 -0.12 6.59
CA PHE A 28 9.50 0.51 5.28
C PHE A 28 8.03 0.77 4.95
N LEU A 29 7.82 1.70 4.02
CA LEU A 29 6.53 1.97 3.39
C LEU A 29 6.70 1.87 1.87
N TRP A 30 5.81 1.14 1.21
CA TRP A 30 5.87 0.93 -0.24
C TRP A 30 4.47 1.06 -0.84
N PHE A 31 4.41 1.69 -2.01
CA PHE A 31 3.19 1.85 -2.79
C PHE A 31 3.37 1.14 -4.13
N THR A 32 2.36 0.39 -4.54
CA THR A 32 2.35 -0.23 -5.86
C THR A 32 2.13 0.86 -6.92
N LYS A 33 2.91 0.82 -8.00
CA LYS A 33 2.75 1.77 -9.12
C LYS A 33 1.54 1.45 -10.00
N GLY A 34 1.04 0.22 -9.93
CA GLY A 34 -0.06 -0.24 -10.75
C GLY A 34 -0.26 -1.75 -10.63
N LYS A 35 -1.26 -2.24 -11.35
CA LYS A 35 -1.55 -3.68 -11.45
C LYS A 35 -0.52 -4.36 -12.36
N PRO A 36 -0.23 -5.66 -12.16
CA PRO A 36 0.52 -6.46 -13.13
C PRO A 36 -0.14 -6.46 -14.51
N ALA A 37 0.63 -6.77 -15.56
CA ALA A 37 0.08 -7.00 -16.88
C ALA A 37 -0.83 -8.25 -16.89
N LEU A 38 -1.89 -8.26 -17.72
CA LEU A 38 -2.81 -9.40 -17.81
C LEU A 38 -2.13 -10.70 -18.29
N THR A 39 -1.01 -10.57 -19.01
CA THR A 39 -0.19 -11.69 -19.48
C THR A 39 0.67 -12.32 -18.38
N VAL A 40 0.62 -11.81 -17.15
CA VAL A 40 1.40 -12.36 -16.03
C VAL A 40 0.86 -13.72 -15.59
N PHE A 41 1.79 -14.67 -15.52
CA PHE A 41 1.62 -15.96 -14.86
C PHE A 41 2.60 -16.05 -13.68
N THR A 42 2.13 -16.56 -12.54
CA THR A 42 3.05 -16.95 -11.47
C THR A 42 3.78 -18.23 -11.84
N SER A 43 4.92 -18.49 -11.19
CA SER A 43 5.72 -19.71 -11.42
C SER A 43 4.98 -21.02 -11.16
N PHE A 44 3.90 -20.98 -10.38
CA PHE A 44 3.03 -22.11 -10.06
C PHE A 44 1.73 -22.10 -10.89
N GLY A 45 1.66 -21.33 -11.97
CA GLY A 45 0.60 -21.42 -12.98
C GLY A 45 -0.63 -20.54 -12.74
N LEU A 46 -0.59 -19.58 -11.81
CA LEU A 46 -1.71 -18.67 -11.58
C LEU A 46 -1.73 -17.55 -12.63
N SER A 47 -2.78 -17.48 -13.43
CA SER A 47 -2.98 -16.42 -14.44
C SER A 47 -3.65 -15.18 -13.85
N PHE A 48 -3.00 -14.01 -13.96
CA PHE A 48 -3.58 -12.75 -13.51
C PHE A 48 -4.85 -12.36 -14.29
N ALA A 49 -4.93 -12.70 -15.58
CA ALA A 49 -6.13 -12.50 -16.39
C ALA A 49 -7.34 -13.28 -15.83
N ASN A 50 -7.16 -14.56 -15.49
CA ASN A 50 -8.25 -15.38 -14.96
C ASN A 50 -8.75 -14.85 -13.61
N VAL A 51 -7.84 -14.47 -12.71
CA VAL A 51 -8.18 -13.87 -11.42
C VAL A 51 -8.96 -12.56 -11.61
N THR A 52 -8.54 -11.72 -12.57
CA THR A 52 -9.20 -10.44 -12.86
C THR A 52 -10.65 -10.63 -13.30
N VAL A 53 -10.94 -11.60 -14.19
CA VAL A 53 -12.31 -11.90 -14.63
C VAL A 53 -13.19 -12.36 -13.47
N LEU A 54 -12.67 -13.22 -12.60
CA LEU A 54 -13.40 -13.69 -11.42
C LEU A 54 -13.70 -12.55 -10.45
N LEU A 55 -12.72 -11.68 -10.20
CA LEU A 55 -12.88 -10.52 -9.32
C LEU A 55 -13.94 -9.55 -9.86
N GLN A 56 -13.93 -9.26 -11.17
CA GLN A 56 -14.95 -8.41 -11.80
C GLN A 56 -16.37 -8.96 -11.60
N LYS A 57 -16.56 -10.27 -11.80
CA LYS A 57 -17.87 -10.91 -11.57
C LYS A 57 -18.30 -10.85 -10.10
N ALA A 58 -17.36 -11.04 -9.18
CA ALA A 58 -17.64 -10.99 -7.75
C ALA A 58 -18.08 -9.58 -7.30
N THR A 59 -17.41 -8.53 -7.78
CA THR A 59 -17.72 -7.15 -7.39
C THR A 59 -18.95 -6.58 -8.10
N ALA A 60 -19.31 -7.07 -9.30
CA ALA A 60 -20.49 -6.59 -10.03
C ALA A 60 -21.82 -6.74 -9.25
N CYS A 61 -21.92 -7.69 -8.33
CA CYS A 61 -23.11 -7.90 -7.49
C CYS A 61 -23.19 -6.93 -6.28
N LEU A 62 -22.09 -6.23 -5.97
CA LEU A 62 -22.03 -5.23 -4.92
C LEU A 62 -22.43 -3.84 -5.43
N GLU A 63 -22.07 -3.52 -6.68
CA GLU A 63 -22.43 -2.26 -7.35
C GLU A 63 -23.94 -2.11 -7.61
N SER A 64 -24.71 -3.20 -7.61
CA SER A 64 -26.18 -3.15 -7.76
C SER A 64 -26.94 -2.96 -6.44
N ARG A 65 -26.24 -2.90 -5.30
CA ARG A 65 -26.83 -2.74 -3.96
C ARG A 65 -26.62 -1.36 -3.33
N TYR A 66 -25.97 -0.43 -4.02
CA TYR A 66 -25.77 0.96 -3.58
C TYR A 66 -26.29 1.93 -4.64
#